data_AF-A0A839SSI8-F1
#
_entry.id   AF-A0A839SSI8-F1
#
_cell.length_a   1.000
_cell.length_b   1.000
_cell.length_c   1.000
_cell.angle_alpha   90.00
_cell.angle_beta   90.00
_cell.angle_gamma   90.00
#
_symmetry.space_group_name_H-M   'P 1'
#
loop_
_entity.id
_entity.type
_entity.pdbx_description
1 polymer ?
#
loop_
_entity_poly.entity_id
_entity_poly.type
_entity_poly.pdbx_seq_one_letter_code
_entity_poly.pdbx_strand_id
1 'polypeptide(L)' 'MATNAEIAARLLRHAAEFFNSVGEQNPGLQEQLGEEARIFAAVADVVEQDPTGSSFGASGGGEADEA' A
#
# COMPACT_ATOMS: atom_id res chain seq x y z
N MET A 1 8.48 21.08 6.45
CA MET A 1 7.78 20.24 7.43
C MET A 1 7.13 19.13 6.65
N ALA A 2 7.40 17.87 6.97
CA ALA A 2 6.71 16.76 6.31
C ALA A 2 5.24 16.76 6.76
N THR A 3 4.34 16.57 5.81
CA THR A 3 2.91 16.37 6.03
C THR A 3 2.65 15.01 6.68
N ASN A 4 1.50 14.86 7.33
CA ASN A 4 1.11 13.57 7.91
C ASN A 4 1.06 12.46 6.83
N ALA A 5 0.71 12.82 5.60
CA ALA A 5 0.72 11.93 4.44
C ALA A 5 2.13 11.41 4.11
N GLU A 6 3.13 12.30 4.05
CA GLU A 6 4.52 11.92 3.79
C GLU A 6 5.10 11.06 4.93
N ILE A 7 4.73 11.34 6.19
CA ILE A 7 5.14 10.51 7.33
C ILE A 7 4.50 9.12 7.27
N ALA A 8 3.21 9.03 6.95
CA ALA A 8 2.49 7.77 6.80
C ALA A 8 3.03 6.94 5.62
N ALA A 9 3.26 7.55 4.46
CA ALA A 9 3.86 6.90 3.30
C ALA A 9 5.26 6.35 3.62
N ARG A 10 6.07 7.12 4.33
CA ARG A 10 7.40 6.66 4.77
C ARG A 10 7.32 5.50 5.75
N LEU A 11 6.38 5.52 6.70
CA LEU A 11 6.14 4.41 7.63
C LEU A 11 5.73 3.12 6.88
N LEU A 12 4.84 3.24 5.91
CA LEU A 12 4.38 2.11 5.08
C LEU A 12 5.53 1.51 4.25
N ARG A 13 6.40 2.35 3.67
CA ARG A 13 7.60 1.88 2.97
C ARG A 13 8.56 1.13 3.88
N HIS A 14 8.80 1.64 5.10
CA HIS A 14 9.62 0.93 6.08
C HIS A 14 9.00 -0.41 6.52
N ALA A 15 7.68 -0.50 6.62
CA ALA A 15 7.00 -1.77 6.88
C ALA A 15 7.20 -2.77 5.73
N ALA A 16 7.12 -2.31 4.48
CA ALA A 16 7.40 -3.15 3.31
C ALA A 16 8.84 -3.70 3.30
N GLU A 17 9.83 -2.86 3.61
CA GLU A 17 11.24 -3.28 3.76
C GLU A 17 11.40 -4.31 4.88
N PHE A 18 10.71 -4.11 6.01
CA PHE A 18 10.72 -5.06 7.12
C PHE A 18 10.18 -6.42 6.70
N PHE A 19 9.05 -6.48 6.01
CA PHE A 19 8.47 -7.74 5.54
C PHE A 19 9.39 -8.46 4.55
N ASN A 20 10.02 -7.73 3.62
CA ASN A 20 11.03 -8.32 2.72
C ASN A 20 12.20 -8.91 3.51
N SER A 21 12.76 -8.16 4.45
CA SER A 21 13.90 -8.63 5.26
C SER A 21 13.54 -9.84 6.13
N VAL A 22 12.31 -9.89 6.66
CA VAL A 22 11.81 -11.07 7.40
C VAL A 22 11.59 -12.25 6.45
N GLY A 23 11.09 -12.01 5.24
CA GLY A 23 10.90 -13.02 4.20
C GLY A 23 12.21 -13.64 3.74
N GLU A 24 13.26 -12.84 3.56
CA GLU A 24 14.61 -13.34 3.22
C GLU A 24 15.18 -14.26 4.31
N GLN A 25 14.87 -13.98 5.57
CA GLN A 25 15.28 -14.83 6.70
C GLN A 25 14.41 -16.07 6.86
N ASN A 26 13.21 -16.10 6.27
CA ASN A 26 12.21 -17.15 6.41
C ASN A 26 11.69 -17.59 5.03
N PRO A 27 12.43 -18.46 4.31
CA PRO A 27 12.09 -18.84 2.93
C PRO A 27 10.68 -19.46 2.78
N GLY A 28 10.13 -20.08 3.82
CA GLY A 28 8.75 -20.59 3.81
C GLY A 28 7.65 -19.51 3.85
N LEU A 29 8.00 -18.29 4.24
CA LEU A 29 7.10 -17.14 4.28
C LEU A 29 7.51 -16.05 3.27
N GLN A 30 8.62 -16.24 2.55
CA GLN A 30 9.19 -15.24 1.66
C GLN A 30 8.21 -14.75 0.59
N GLU A 31 7.47 -15.68 -0.02
CA GLU A 31 6.53 -15.33 -1.09
C GLU A 31 5.34 -14.52 -0.54
N GLN A 32 4.76 -14.98 0.58
CA GLN A 32 3.65 -14.30 1.25
C GLN A 32 4.06 -12.92 1.81
N LEU A 33 5.20 -12.85 2.49
CA LEU A 33 5.74 -11.59 3.02
C LEU A 33 6.18 -10.64 1.91
N GLY A 34 6.66 -11.16 0.78
CA GLY A 34 6.97 -10.38 -0.41
C GLY A 34 5.72 -9.78 -1.06
N GLU A 35 4.59 -10.50 -1.04
CA GLU A 35 3.30 -9.97 -1.49
C GLU A 35 2.81 -8.85 -0.56
N GLU A 36 2.83 -9.09 0.76
CA GLU A 36 2.51 -8.05 1.76
C GLU A 36 3.40 -6.82 1.59
N ALA A 37 4.72 -6.99 1.43
CA ALA A 37 5.64 -5.89 1.20
C ALA A 37 5.27 -5.04 -0.03
N ARG A 38 4.87 -5.68 -1.14
CA ARG A 38 4.43 -4.98 -2.36
C ARG A 38 3.14 -4.19 -2.12
N ILE A 39 2.19 -4.75 -1.38
CA ILE A 39 0.94 -4.06 -1.05
C ILE A 39 1.23 -2.83 -0.21
N PHE A 40 2.04 -2.95 0.84
CA PHE A 40 2.42 -1.82 1.69
C PHE A 40 3.15 -0.71 0.92
N ALA A 41 4.03 -1.09 -0.01
CA ALA A 41 4.70 -0.12 -0.88
C ALA A 41 3.70 0.61 -1.82
N ALA A 42 2.77 -0.13 -2.44
CA ALA A 42 1.75 0.47 -3.30
C ALA A 42 0.82 1.42 -2.53
N VAL A 43 0.43 1.06 -1.30
CA VAL A 43 -0.39 1.93 -0.45
C VAL A 43 0.38 3.17 -0.02
N ALA A 44 1.70 3.06 0.22
CA ALA A 44 2.53 4.22 0.52
C ALA A 44 2.52 5.25 -0.62
N ASP A 45 2.63 4.79 -1.87
CA ASP A 45 2.59 5.67 -3.04
C ASP A 45 1.22 6.34 -3.19
N VAL A 46 0.13 5.59 -2.95
CA VAL A 46 -1.23 6.16 -2.97
C VAL A 46 -1.43 7.18 -1.85
N VAL A 47 -0.98 6.90 -0.63
CA VAL A 47 -1.10 7.81 0.51
C VAL A 47 -0.26 9.08 0.31
N GLU A 48 0.87 8.99 -0.36
CA GLU A 48 1.70 10.15 -0.69
C GLU A 48 1.08 11.02 -1.79
N GLN A 49 0.51 10.39 -2.82
CA GLN A 49 -0.04 11.09 -3.99
C GLN A 49 -1.46 11.62 -3.75
N ASP A 50 -2.30 10.84 -3.08
CA ASP A 50 -3.69 11.17 -2.79
C ASP A 50 -4.10 10.65 -1.38
N PRO A 51 -3.66 11.34 -0.31
CA PRO A 51 -3.92 10.92 1.07
C PRO A 51 -5.42 10.90 1.45
N THR A 52 -6.26 11.55 0.66
CA THR A 52 -7.71 11.65 0.88
C THR A 52 -8.52 10.95 -0.21
N GLY A 53 -7.86 10.19 -1.08
CA GLY A 53 -8.50 9.55 -2.22
C GLY A 53 -9.63 8.63 -1.81
N SER A 54 -10.73 8.68 -2.55
CA SER A 54 -11.88 7.77 -2.36
C SER A 54 -11.52 6.39 -2.91
N SER A 55 -10.82 5.64 -2.06
CA SER A 55 -10.49 4.21 -2.13
C SER A 55 -9.90 3.62 -3.42
N PHE A 56 -8.75 2.96 -3.23
CA PHE A 56 -8.37 1.72 -3.91
C PHE A 56 -9.55 0.74 -3.84
N GLY A 57 -10.45 0.81 -4.83
CA GLY A 57 -11.75 0.10 -4.81
C GLY A 57 -12.91 0.79 -5.54
N ALA A 58 -12.77 2.04 -6.01
CA ALA A 58 -13.83 2.71 -6.77
C ALA A 58 -13.86 2.39 -8.28
N SER A 59 -13.14 1.36 -8.75
CA SER A 59 -13.39 0.72 -10.05
C SER A 59 -14.29 -0.49 -9.85
N GLY A 60 -15.53 -0.23 -9.48
CA GLY A 60 -16.55 -1.24 -9.22
C GLY A 60 -17.96 -0.68 -9.31
N GLY A 61 -18.24 0.14 -10.34
CA GLY A 61 -19.58 0.67 -10.56
C GLY A 61 -19.64 1.91 -11.45
N GLY A 62 -19.11 1.80 -12.67
CA GLY A 62 -19.61 2.65 -13.75
C GLY A 62 -21.00 2.15 -14.18
N GLU A 63 -21.94 3.08 -14.25
CA GLU A 63 -23.12 3.09 -15.15
C GLU A 63 -24.28 2.10 -14.89
N ALA A 64 -25.37 2.64 -14.36
CA ALA A 64 -26.69 2.68 -15.03
C ALA A 64 -27.44 3.87 -14.39
N ASP A 65 -27.49 5.04 -15.03
CA ASP A 65 -28.39 5.36 -16.15
C ASP A 65 -29.88 5.26 -15.74
N GLU A 66 -30.52 6.43 -15.70
CA GLU A 66 -31.95 6.72 -15.90
C GLU A 66 -33.02 5.68 -15.50
N ALA A 67 -33.88 6.07 -14.54
CA ALA A 67 -35.31 5.72 -14.50
C ALA A 67 -36.11 6.73 -13.66
#